data_AF-A0A7C2F8W1-F1
#
_entry.id   AF-A0A7C2F8W1-F1
#
_cell.length_a   1.000
_cell.length_b   1.000
_cell.length_c   1.000
_cell.angle_alpha   90.00
_cell.angle_beta   90.00
_cell.angle_gamma   90.00
#
_symmetry.space_group_name_H-M   'P 1'
#
loop_
_entity.id
_entity.type
_entity.pdbx_description
1 polymer ?
#
loop_
_entity_poly.entity_id
_entity_poly.type
_entity_poly.pdbx_seq_one_letter_code
_entity_poly.pdbx_strand_id
1 'polypeptide(L)'
;MERRLPPQYEGWHAHEGRMRRMTTPELVAEVQDGSPERRLAALSVINLADVDPSVVRDWIRTLPDAEANELAGAIPVLSPDGTCNDDARWAALAREGYDARRLPTFLVVLMASLEAMEARGCPGAAVEWEQTADWLGDIFDRLAAAGDEDALDDISLFVFENYLDRDAMFEAFCGVIVRHEWFAQEVSANPSVYLARLPEERQRRALLEAAQAGGLPFEVAWANLRGS
;
A
#
# COMPACT_ATOMS: atom_id res chain seq x y z
N MET A 1 14.94 11.13 1.56
CA MET A 1 15.02 11.78 2.89
C MET A 1 15.32 10.68 3.88
N GLU A 2 16.48 10.67 4.54
CA GLU A 2 16.77 9.67 5.58
C GLU A 2 15.71 9.80 6.67
N ARG A 3 14.95 8.73 6.91
CA ARG A 3 13.90 8.71 7.91
C ARG A 3 14.56 8.87 9.28
N ARG A 4 14.39 10.03 9.90
CA ARG A 4 14.96 10.28 11.22
C ARG A 4 14.17 9.49 12.25
N LEU A 5 14.69 8.33 12.62
CA LEU A 5 14.12 7.51 13.69
C LEU A 5 14.17 8.28 15.02
N PRO A 6 13.19 8.07 15.90
CA PRO A 6 13.23 8.59 17.26
C PRO A 6 14.50 8.17 18.04
N PRO A 7 14.95 8.95 19.05
CA PRO A 7 16.21 8.69 19.76
C PRO A 7 16.31 7.29 20.41
N GLN A 8 15.18 6.68 20.79
CA GLN A 8 15.19 5.34 21.37
C GLN A 8 15.64 4.23 20.41
N TYR A 9 15.73 4.50 19.10
CA TYR A 9 16.26 3.56 18.11
C TYR A 9 17.71 3.86 17.74
N GLU A 10 18.37 4.83 18.40
CA GLU A 10 19.74 5.18 18.09
C GLU A 10 20.68 3.98 18.27
N GLY A 11 21.53 3.72 17.28
CA GLY A 11 22.48 2.61 17.31
C GLY A 11 21.90 1.23 17.00
N TRP A 12 20.64 1.12 16.58
CA TRP A 12 19.99 -0.17 16.29
C TRP A 12 20.80 -1.08 15.35
N HIS A 13 21.42 -0.52 14.31
CA HIS A 13 22.27 -1.27 13.37
C HIS A 13 23.42 -2.04 14.03
N ALA A 14 23.92 -1.58 15.19
CA ALA A 14 24.97 -2.28 15.93
C ALA A 14 24.52 -3.67 16.43
N HIS A 15 23.20 -3.89 16.54
CA HIS A 15 22.61 -5.16 16.96
C HIS A 15 22.41 -6.15 15.81
N GLU A 16 22.33 -5.69 14.54
CA GLU A 16 22.01 -6.56 13.39
C GLU A 16 22.97 -7.75 13.26
N GLY A 17 24.27 -7.54 13.44
CA GLY A 17 25.26 -8.62 13.34
C GLY A 17 25.08 -9.73 14.37
N ARG A 18 24.49 -9.42 15.54
CA ARG A 18 24.07 -10.44 16.51
C ARG A 18 22.75 -11.09 16.07
N MET A 19 21.76 -10.30 15.65
CA MET A 19 20.44 -10.81 15.27
C MET A 19 20.49 -11.77 14.08
N ARG A 20 21.35 -11.53 13.07
CA ARG A 20 21.52 -12.44 11.91
C ARG A 20 21.99 -13.85 12.26
N ARG A 21 22.50 -14.05 13.48
CA ARG A 21 22.95 -15.37 13.98
C ARG A 21 21.90 -16.08 14.84
N MET A 22 20.77 -15.42 15.10
CA MET A 22 19.66 -15.97 15.88
C MET A 22 18.73 -16.82 15.03
N THR A 23 18.05 -17.74 15.68
CA THR A 23 16.94 -18.51 15.13
C THR A 23 15.65 -17.68 15.09
N THR A 24 14.67 -18.08 14.27
CA THR A 24 13.36 -17.39 14.19
C THR A 24 12.67 -17.26 15.55
N PRO A 25 12.61 -18.30 16.43
CA PRO A 25 12.02 -18.14 17.75
C PRO A 25 12.75 -17.12 18.64
N GLU A 26 14.08 -17.04 18.55
CA GLU A 26 14.86 -16.04 19.28
C GLU A 26 14.58 -14.63 18.75
N LEU A 27 14.49 -14.46 17.42
CA LEU A 27 14.11 -13.18 16.81
C LEU A 27 12.70 -12.76 17.21
N VAL A 28 11.73 -13.69 17.23
CA VAL A 28 10.37 -13.43 17.71
C VAL A 28 10.38 -12.92 19.15
N ALA A 29 11.17 -13.54 20.04
CA ALA A 29 11.32 -13.09 21.42
C ALA A 29 11.97 -11.70 21.51
N GLU A 30 12.98 -11.40 20.67
CA GLU A 30 13.57 -10.06 20.58
C GLU A 30 12.54 -9.01 20.13
N VAL A 31 11.67 -9.33 19.17
CA VAL A 31 10.61 -8.42 18.70
C VAL A 31 9.53 -8.21 19.78
N GLN A 32 9.21 -9.22 20.59
CA GLN A 32 8.18 -9.11 21.63
C GLN A 32 8.69 -8.37 22.88
N ASP A 33 9.88 -8.75 23.38
CA ASP A 33 10.34 -8.35 24.71
C ASP A 33 11.63 -7.50 24.69
N GLY A 34 12.24 -7.30 23.52
CA GLY A 34 13.45 -6.51 23.36
C GLY A 34 13.24 -5.01 23.60
N SER A 35 14.34 -4.30 23.82
CA SER A 35 14.36 -2.83 23.78
C SER A 35 14.09 -2.32 22.36
N PRO A 36 13.62 -1.06 22.16
CA PRO A 36 13.21 -0.56 20.85
C PRO A 36 14.26 -0.76 19.74
N GLU A 37 15.53 -0.49 20.01
CA GLU A 37 16.65 -0.68 19.09
C GLU A 37 16.90 -2.16 18.74
N ARG A 38 16.66 -3.08 19.69
CA ARG A 38 16.76 -4.53 19.47
C ARG A 38 15.59 -5.07 18.68
N ARG A 39 14.37 -4.59 18.95
CA ARG A 39 13.17 -4.93 18.16
C ARG A 39 13.34 -4.52 16.71
N LEU A 40 13.80 -3.29 16.47
CA LEU A 40 14.03 -2.78 15.12
C LEU A 40 15.10 -3.62 14.39
N ALA A 41 16.21 -3.94 15.06
CA ALA A 41 17.26 -4.78 14.49
C ALA A 41 16.83 -6.23 14.25
N ALA A 42 15.90 -6.76 15.06
CA ALA A 42 15.34 -8.09 14.84
C ALA A 42 14.38 -8.07 13.64
N LEU A 43 13.52 -7.06 13.52
CA LEU A 43 12.60 -6.88 12.39
C LEU A 43 13.33 -6.69 11.06
N SER A 44 14.49 -6.04 11.04
CA SER A 44 15.25 -5.84 9.80
C SER A 44 15.90 -7.11 9.24
N VAL A 45 15.95 -8.20 10.02
CA VAL A 45 16.61 -9.45 9.61
C VAL A 45 15.72 -10.68 9.71
N ILE A 46 14.52 -10.55 10.27
CA ILE A 46 13.59 -11.67 10.44
C ILE A 46 13.02 -12.09 9.08
N ASN A 47 12.92 -13.39 8.85
CA ASN A 47 12.16 -13.94 7.73
C ASN A 47 10.71 -14.19 8.18
N LEU A 48 9.78 -13.35 7.77
CA LEU A 48 8.37 -13.49 8.16
C LEU A 48 7.70 -14.75 7.60
N ALA A 49 8.26 -15.40 6.58
CA ALA A 49 7.73 -16.66 6.07
C ALA A 49 7.75 -17.79 7.12
N ASP A 50 8.68 -17.71 8.08
CA ASP A 50 8.88 -18.70 9.15
C ASP A 50 8.15 -18.32 10.46
N VAL A 51 7.38 -17.23 10.48
CA VAL A 51 6.66 -16.73 11.66
C VAL A 51 5.18 -17.08 11.57
N ASP A 52 4.57 -17.46 12.70
CA ASP A 52 3.14 -17.73 12.76
C ASP A 52 2.32 -16.48 12.37
N PRO A 53 1.37 -16.57 11.42
CA PRO A 53 0.56 -15.43 11.00
C PRO A 53 -0.20 -14.73 12.13
N SER A 54 -0.59 -15.45 13.19
CA SER A 54 -1.27 -14.86 14.34
C SER A 54 -0.35 -13.90 15.13
N VAL A 55 0.95 -14.22 15.20
CA VAL A 55 1.98 -13.37 15.83
C VAL A 55 2.20 -12.12 14.98
N VAL A 56 2.31 -12.26 13.67
CA VAL A 56 2.50 -11.10 12.77
C VAL A 56 1.28 -10.15 12.83
N ARG A 57 0.06 -10.68 12.86
CA ARG A 57 -1.15 -9.85 13.03
C ARG A 57 -1.22 -9.15 14.38
N ASP A 58 -0.74 -9.79 15.45
CA ASP A 58 -0.66 -9.16 16.75
C ASP A 58 0.34 -7.99 16.72
N TRP A 59 1.51 -8.19 16.11
CA TRP A 59 2.51 -7.15 15.93
C TRP A 59 2.02 -5.96 15.11
N ILE A 60 1.28 -6.20 14.03
CA ILE A 60 0.62 -5.13 13.26
C ILE A 60 -0.22 -4.25 14.18
N ARG A 61 -0.93 -4.83 15.15
CA ARG A 61 -1.83 -4.08 16.05
C ARG A 61 -1.08 -3.38 17.16
N THR A 62 0.00 -3.97 17.67
CA THR A 62 0.59 -3.58 18.96
C THR A 62 1.91 -2.83 18.85
N LEU A 63 2.71 -3.05 17.79
CA LEU A 63 4.01 -2.39 17.63
C LEU A 63 3.86 -0.87 17.42
N PRO A 64 4.82 -0.03 17.84
CA PRO A 64 4.85 1.38 17.45
C PRO A 64 5.12 1.57 15.95
N ASP A 65 4.85 2.75 15.40
CA ASP A 65 4.89 2.99 13.94
C ASP A 65 6.25 2.72 13.30
N ALA A 66 7.35 3.01 14.00
CA ALA A 66 8.68 2.75 13.48
C ALA A 66 8.92 1.24 13.28
N GLU A 67 8.60 0.43 14.29
CA GLU A 67 8.67 -1.02 14.20
C GLU A 67 7.64 -1.60 13.23
N ALA A 68 6.39 -1.09 13.23
CA ALA A 68 5.36 -1.54 12.29
C ALA A 68 5.76 -1.26 10.82
N ASN A 69 6.49 -0.17 10.58
CA ASN A 69 7.03 0.11 9.26
C ASN A 69 8.15 -0.85 8.86
N GLU A 70 9.07 -1.17 9.76
CA GLU A 70 10.10 -2.20 9.49
C GLU A 70 9.45 -3.59 9.32
N LEU A 71 8.41 -3.90 10.09
CA LEU A 71 7.62 -5.12 9.91
C LEU A 71 7.03 -5.21 8.51
N ALA A 72 6.44 -4.11 8.01
CA ALA A 72 5.93 -4.07 6.64
C ALA A 72 7.05 -4.32 5.62
N GLY A 73 8.22 -3.69 5.81
CA GLY A 73 9.40 -3.90 4.95
C GLY A 73 9.98 -5.32 5.01
N ALA A 74 9.75 -6.06 6.09
CA ALA A 74 10.20 -7.45 6.25
C ALA A 74 9.29 -8.48 5.54
N ILE A 75 8.15 -8.06 4.97
CA ILE A 75 7.27 -8.96 4.21
C ILE A 75 7.98 -9.36 2.91
N PRO A 76 8.21 -10.67 2.66
CA PRO A 76 9.07 -11.14 1.57
C PRO A 76 8.32 -11.18 0.23
N VAL A 77 7.87 -10.03 -0.24
CA VAL A 77 7.26 -9.88 -1.57
C VAL A 77 8.27 -10.20 -2.66
N LEU A 78 7.79 -10.77 -3.77
CA LEU A 78 8.63 -11.13 -4.92
C LEU A 78 9.77 -12.13 -4.59
N SER A 79 9.65 -12.89 -3.49
CA SER A 79 10.64 -13.92 -3.15
C SER A 79 10.78 -14.96 -4.27
N PRO A 80 12.01 -15.27 -4.75
CA PRO A 80 12.22 -16.28 -5.79
C PRO A 80 11.61 -17.65 -5.47
N ASP A 81 11.58 -17.99 -4.17
CA ASP A 81 11.04 -19.26 -3.66
C ASP A 81 9.59 -19.15 -3.18
N GLY A 82 8.96 -17.98 -3.34
CA GLY A 82 7.58 -17.72 -2.91
C GLY A 82 6.53 -18.43 -3.77
N THR A 83 5.44 -18.87 -3.13
CA THR A 83 4.31 -19.53 -3.80
C THR A 83 3.12 -18.58 -3.99
N CYS A 84 2.18 -18.94 -4.86
CA CYS A 84 0.93 -18.19 -5.02
C CYS A 84 0.14 -18.03 -3.70
N ASN A 85 0.19 -19.03 -2.82
CA ASN A 85 -0.47 -18.96 -1.52
C ASN A 85 0.24 -17.98 -0.58
N ASP A 86 1.57 -17.88 -0.69
CA ASP A 86 2.33 -16.90 0.07
C ASP A 86 2.00 -15.48 -0.36
N ASP A 87 2.02 -15.21 -1.67
CA ASP A 87 1.74 -13.88 -2.20
C ASP A 87 0.30 -13.43 -1.86
N ALA A 88 -0.69 -14.31 -1.99
CA ALA A 88 -2.08 -14.02 -1.57
C ALA A 88 -2.19 -13.74 -0.07
N ARG A 89 -1.47 -14.52 0.77
CA ARG A 89 -1.39 -14.30 2.22
C ARG A 89 -0.77 -12.94 2.53
N TRP A 90 0.28 -12.55 1.82
CA TRP A 90 0.95 -11.27 2.03
C TRP A 90 0.10 -10.07 1.58
N ALA A 91 -0.64 -10.20 0.48
CA ALA A 91 -1.62 -9.20 0.07
C ALA A 91 -2.69 -8.99 1.16
N ALA A 92 -3.27 -10.07 1.70
CA ALA A 92 -4.26 -9.99 2.77
C ALA A 92 -3.68 -9.33 4.04
N LEU A 93 -2.49 -9.75 4.46
CA LEU A 93 -1.81 -9.18 5.62
C LEU A 93 -1.49 -7.69 5.43
N ALA A 94 -1.09 -7.29 4.22
CA ALA A 94 -0.79 -5.90 3.90
C ALA A 94 -2.05 -5.01 3.96
N ARG A 95 -3.20 -5.51 3.45
CA ARG A 95 -4.50 -4.82 3.63
C ARG A 95 -4.84 -4.65 5.12
N GLU A 96 -4.72 -5.72 5.92
CA GLU A 96 -4.92 -5.65 7.38
C GLU A 96 -3.96 -4.65 8.04
N GLY A 97 -2.70 -4.62 7.61
CA GLY A 97 -1.67 -3.72 8.10
C GLY A 97 -1.98 -2.25 7.82
N TYR A 98 -2.36 -1.93 6.59
CA TYR A 98 -2.77 -0.57 6.24
C TYR A 98 -4.04 -0.16 7.00
N ASP A 99 -4.99 -1.08 7.18
CA ASP A 99 -6.21 -0.81 7.94
C ASP A 99 -5.99 -0.51 9.41
N ALA A 100 -5.02 -1.17 10.03
CA ALA A 100 -4.67 -0.93 11.42
C ALA A 100 -3.82 0.34 11.60
N ARG A 101 -2.93 0.65 10.63
CA ARG A 101 -1.79 1.56 10.87
C ARG A 101 -1.68 2.76 9.96
N ARG A 102 -2.34 2.76 8.80
CA ARG A 102 -2.23 3.83 7.80
C ARG A 102 -0.81 4.12 7.32
N LEU A 103 0.08 3.12 7.38
CA LEU A 103 1.45 3.26 6.91
C LEU A 103 1.54 2.94 5.41
N PRO A 104 2.03 3.86 4.55
CA PRO A 104 2.11 3.66 3.10
C PRO A 104 2.92 2.43 2.68
N THR A 105 3.90 2.02 3.49
CA THR A 105 4.68 0.81 3.23
C THR A 105 3.80 -0.43 3.11
N PHE A 106 2.65 -0.50 3.79
CA PHE A 106 1.70 -1.59 3.58
C PHE A 106 1.02 -1.54 2.21
N LEU A 107 0.74 -0.35 1.65
CA LEU A 107 0.24 -0.24 0.27
C LEU A 107 1.30 -0.71 -0.73
N VAL A 108 2.58 -0.36 -0.50
CA VAL A 108 3.69 -0.83 -1.35
C VAL A 108 3.76 -2.35 -1.36
N VAL A 109 3.72 -2.97 -0.17
CA VAL A 109 3.76 -4.43 -0.03
C VAL A 109 2.54 -5.10 -0.64
N LEU A 110 1.34 -4.52 -0.46
CA LEU A 110 0.11 -5.02 -1.07
C LEU A 110 0.26 -5.11 -2.59
N MET A 111 0.65 -4.01 -3.23
CA MET A 111 0.76 -3.97 -4.69
C MET A 111 1.88 -4.87 -5.21
N ALA A 112 3.03 -4.91 -4.52
CA ALA A 112 4.12 -5.82 -4.86
C ALA A 112 3.72 -7.31 -4.73
N SER A 113 2.85 -7.64 -3.78
CA SER A 113 2.29 -9.00 -3.64
C SER A 113 1.35 -9.34 -4.80
N LEU A 114 0.52 -8.41 -5.25
CA LEU A 114 -0.36 -8.62 -6.41
C LEU A 114 0.45 -8.76 -7.71
N GLU A 115 1.47 -7.93 -7.92
CA GLU A 115 2.42 -8.06 -9.04
C GLU A 115 3.14 -9.42 -9.00
N ALA A 116 3.54 -9.87 -7.80
CA ALA A 116 4.16 -11.17 -7.59
C ALA A 116 3.22 -12.32 -8.02
N MET A 117 1.94 -12.24 -7.68
CA MET A 117 0.94 -13.23 -8.11
C MET A 117 0.78 -13.26 -9.63
N GLU A 118 0.73 -12.09 -10.28
CA GLU A 118 0.64 -12.02 -11.74
C GLU A 118 1.87 -12.59 -12.42
N ALA A 119 3.07 -12.20 -11.97
CA ALA A 119 4.34 -12.66 -12.53
C ALA A 119 4.48 -14.20 -12.46
N ARG A 120 3.88 -14.82 -11.44
CA ARG A 120 3.83 -16.29 -11.28
C ARG A 120 2.67 -16.97 -12.01
N GLY A 121 1.76 -16.21 -12.63
CA GLY A 121 0.57 -16.77 -13.28
C GLY A 121 -0.39 -17.42 -12.31
N CYS A 122 -0.52 -16.88 -11.10
CA CYS A 122 -1.37 -17.45 -10.06
C CYS A 122 -2.85 -17.41 -10.47
N PRO A 123 -3.60 -18.53 -10.36
CA PRO A 123 -5.01 -18.59 -10.77
C PRO A 123 -5.93 -17.58 -10.06
N GLY A 124 -5.55 -17.13 -8.86
CA GLY A 124 -6.32 -16.17 -8.06
C GLY A 124 -5.94 -14.70 -8.24
N ALA A 125 -4.96 -14.37 -9.10
CA ALA A 125 -4.44 -13.00 -9.19
C ALA A 125 -5.53 -11.98 -9.58
N ALA A 126 -6.36 -12.29 -10.58
CA ALA A 126 -7.45 -11.41 -11.00
C ALA A 126 -8.47 -11.17 -9.87
N VAL A 127 -8.81 -12.22 -9.13
CA VAL A 127 -9.74 -12.13 -7.99
C VAL A 127 -9.15 -11.28 -6.86
N GLU A 128 -7.85 -11.40 -6.58
CA GLU A 128 -7.20 -10.57 -5.55
C GLU A 128 -7.09 -9.09 -5.95
N TRP A 129 -6.93 -8.78 -7.24
CA TRP A 129 -7.04 -7.42 -7.75
C TRP A 129 -8.44 -6.84 -7.54
N GLU A 130 -9.48 -7.61 -7.88
CA GLU A 130 -10.87 -7.20 -7.66
C GLU A 130 -11.17 -6.95 -6.18
N GLN A 131 -10.76 -7.88 -5.30
CA GLN A 131 -10.92 -7.70 -3.85
C GLN A 131 -10.16 -6.49 -3.32
N THR A 132 -8.98 -6.20 -3.87
CA THR A 132 -8.20 -5.01 -3.50
C THR A 132 -8.88 -3.73 -3.97
N ALA A 133 -9.45 -3.73 -5.17
CA ALA A 133 -10.21 -2.61 -5.71
C ALA A 133 -11.47 -2.30 -4.88
N ASP A 134 -12.22 -3.33 -4.49
CA ASP A 134 -13.38 -3.19 -3.59
C ASP A 134 -12.95 -2.63 -2.22
N TRP A 135 -11.92 -3.23 -1.61
CA TRP A 135 -11.37 -2.76 -0.34
C TRP A 135 -10.88 -1.32 -0.43
N LEU A 136 -10.25 -0.92 -1.54
CA LEU A 136 -9.79 0.45 -1.77
C LEU A 136 -10.93 1.46 -1.77
N GLY A 137 -12.06 1.12 -2.41
CA GLY A 137 -13.27 1.95 -2.35
C GLY A 137 -13.76 2.13 -0.91
N ASP A 138 -13.88 1.04 -0.16
CA ASP A 138 -14.35 1.05 1.23
C ASP A 138 -13.40 1.81 2.16
N ILE A 139 -12.09 1.65 2.00
CA ILE A 139 -11.14 2.35 2.86
C ILE A 139 -11.09 3.84 2.53
N PHE A 140 -11.13 4.22 1.25
CA PHE A 140 -11.16 5.62 0.86
C PHE A 140 -12.38 6.33 1.44
N ASP A 141 -13.56 5.70 1.38
CA ASP A 141 -14.79 6.23 1.98
C ASP A 141 -14.64 6.44 3.50
N ARG A 142 -14.02 5.48 4.21
CA ARG A 142 -13.75 5.60 5.66
C ARG A 142 -12.76 6.72 5.98
N LEU A 143 -11.69 6.88 5.20
CA LEU A 143 -10.67 7.91 5.40
C LEU A 143 -11.22 9.31 5.11
N ALA A 144 -11.98 9.45 4.03
CA ALA A 144 -12.70 10.69 3.70
C ALA A 144 -13.67 11.10 4.81
N ALA A 145 -14.42 10.15 5.37
CA ALA A 145 -15.31 10.40 6.50
C ALA A 145 -14.55 10.81 7.78
N ALA A 146 -13.31 10.33 7.96
CA ALA A 146 -12.45 10.68 9.08
C ALA A 146 -11.68 11.99 8.88
N GLY A 147 -11.63 12.53 7.66
CA GLY A 147 -10.81 13.70 7.31
C GLY A 147 -9.31 13.41 7.33
N ASP A 148 -8.90 12.17 7.04
CA ASP A 148 -7.49 11.75 7.02
C ASP A 148 -6.85 12.08 5.67
N GLU A 149 -6.55 13.37 5.46
CA GLU A 149 -6.03 13.91 4.19
C GLU A 149 -4.69 13.27 3.79
N ASP A 150 -3.79 13.04 4.74
CA ASP A 150 -2.47 12.42 4.47
C ASP A 150 -2.64 11.01 3.88
N ALA A 151 -3.53 10.19 4.46
CA ALA A 151 -3.76 8.83 3.96
C ALA A 151 -4.48 8.81 2.60
N LEU A 152 -5.35 9.79 2.33
CA LEU A 152 -6.00 9.94 1.03
C LEU A 152 -5.01 10.35 -0.06
N ASP A 153 -4.05 11.22 0.26
CA ASP A 153 -2.96 11.60 -0.62
C ASP A 153 -2.06 10.39 -0.93
N ASP A 154 -1.75 9.56 0.06
CA ASP A 154 -0.99 8.32 -0.14
C ASP A 154 -1.69 7.38 -1.13
N ILE A 155 -3.01 7.16 -0.99
CA ILE A 155 -3.77 6.33 -1.95
C ILE A 155 -3.77 6.99 -3.34
N SER A 156 -3.99 8.30 -3.40
CA SER A 156 -4.07 9.04 -4.67
C SER A 156 -2.76 8.98 -5.44
N LEU A 157 -1.63 9.29 -4.79
CA LEU A 157 -0.32 9.34 -5.41
C LEU A 157 0.27 7.95 -5.63
N PHE A 158 0.15 7.04 -4.66
CA PHE A 158 0.82 5.74 -4.79
C PHE A 158 -0.01 4.76 -5.61
N VAL A 159 -1.31 4.66 -5.33
CA VAL A 159 -2.15 3.62 -5.94
C VAL A 159 -2.64 4.06 -7.31
N PHE A 160 -3.32 5.21 -7.37
CA PHE A 160 -3.95 5.64 -8.61
C PHE A 160 -2.97 6.23 -9.63
N GLU A 161 -1.77 6.66 -9.27
CA GLU A 161 -0.78 7.03 -10.29
C GLU A 161 -0.19 5.82 -11.03
N ASN A 162 -0.10 4.67 -10.34
CA ASN A 162 0.72 3.54 -10.81
C ASN A 162 -0.07 2.36 -11.36
N TYR A 163 -1.32 2.16 -10.93
CA TYR A 163 -2.03 0.89 -11.13
C TYR A 163 -3.34 0.98 -11.94
N LEU A 164 -3.66 2.14 -12.51
CA LEU A 164 -4.89 2.36 -13.30
C LEU A 164 -4.90 1.67 -14.68
N ASP A 165 -3.78 1.09 -15.10
CA ASP A 165 -3.75 0.21 -16.27
C ASP A 165 -4.52 -1.09 -16.01
N ARG A 166 -4.71 -1.49 -14.76
CA ARG A 166 -5.51 -2.64 -14.36
C ARG A 166 -6.99 -2.31 -14.30
N ASP A 167 -7.82 -3.17 -14.91
CA ASP A 167 -9.26 -2.95 -15.05
C ASP A 167 -9.94 -2.73 -13.70
N ALA A 168 -9.73 -3.64 -12.74
CA ALA A 168 -10.33 -3.53 -11.41
C ALA A 168 -9.97 -2.22 -10.70
N MET A 169 -8.70 -1.80 -10.79
CA MET A 169 -8.21 -0.57 -10.18
C MET A 169 -8.80 0.67 -10.84
N PHE A 170 -8.91 0.65 -12.18
CA PHE A 170 -9.54 1.73 -12.92
C PHE A 170 -11.02 1.88 -12.57
N GLU A 171 -11.76 0.78 -12.44
CA GLU A 171 -13.17 0.82 -12.01
C GLU A 171 -13.33 1.37 -10.60
N ALA A 172 -12.48 0.95 -9.64
CA ALA A 172 -12.49 1.50 -8.29
C ALA A 172 -12.18 3.00 -8.29
N PHE A 173 -11.18 3.44 -9.04
CA PHE A 173 -10.82 4.85 -9.21
C PHE A 173 -12.00 5.68 -9.75
N CYS A 174 -12.64 5.23 -10.82
CA CYS A 174 -13.86 5.81 -11.38
C CYS A 174 -14.97 5.91 -10.32
N GLY A 175 -15.19 4.83 -9.55
CA GLY A 175 -16.15 4.83 -8.45
C GLY A 175 -15.84 5.86 -7.37
N VAL A 176 -14.57 6.03 -7.00
CA VAL A 176 -14.11 7.02 -6.02
C VAL A 176 -14.32 8.44 -6.53
N ILE A 177 -13.98 8.74 -7.79
CA ILE A 177 -14.25 10.04 -8.44
C ILE A 177 -15.72 10.42 -8.30
N VAL A 178 -16.62 9.50 -8.62
CA VAL A 178 -18.06 9.77 -8.61
C VAL A 178 -18.60 10.05 -7.21
N ARG A 179 -18.00 9.44 -6.18
CA ARG A 179 -18.45 9.60 -4.77
C ARG A 179 -17.86 10.81 -4.07
N HIS A 180 -16.67 11.27 -4.48
CA HIS A 180 -15.89 12.27 -3.75
C HIS A 180 -15.57 13.50 -4.61
N GLU A 181 -16.33 14.59 -4.41
CA GLU A 181 -16.17 15.83 -5.19
C GLU A 181 -14.74 16.39 -5.13
N TRP A 182 -14.10 16.36 -3.97
CA TRP A 182 -12.72 16.86 -3.83
C TRP A 182 -11.76 16.10 -4.76
N PHE A 183 -11.95 14.79 -4.90
CA PHE A 183 -11.11 13.95 -5.75
C PHE A 183 -11.44 14.15 -7.23
N ALA A 184 -12.72 14.35 -7.56
CA ALA A 184 -13.13 14.77 -8.89
C ALA A 184 -12.49 16.12 -9.30
N GLN A 185 -12.42 17.08 -8.38
CA GLN A 185 -11.72 18.35 -8.60
C GLN A 185 -10.23 18.12 -8.83
N GLU A 186 -9.57 17.34 -7.98
CA GLU A 186 -8.13 17.04 -8.10
C GLU A 186 -7.79 16.36 -9.43
N VAL A 187 -8.49 15.27 -9.79
CA VAL A 187 -8.26 14.54 -11.05
C VAL A 187 -8.52 15.43 -12.27
N SER A 188 -9.54 16.28 -12.23
CA SER A 188 -9.86 17.17 -13.35
C SER A 188 -8.92 18.39 -13.46
N ALA A 189 -8.35 18.85 -12.35
CA ALA A 189 -7.36 19.93 -12.31
C ALA A 189 -5.95 19.44 -12.72
N ASN A 190 -5.55 18.26 -12.25
CA ASN A 190 -4.23 17.66 -12.47
C ASN A 190 -4.27 16.31 -13.21
N PRO A 191 -4.98 16.19 -14.36
CA PRO A 191 -5.22 14.90 -15.00
C PRO A 191 -3.97 14.23 -15.55
N SER A 192 -2.88 14.99 -15.79
CA SER A 192 -1.61 14.45 -16.24
C SER A 192 -0.91 13.57 -15.19
N VAL A 193 -1.22 13.77 -13.90
CA VAL A 193 -0.70 12.92 -12.81
C VAL A 193 -1.31 11.52 -12.93
N TYR A 194 -2.63 11.43 -13.03
CA TYR A 194 -3.35 10.16 -12.95
C TYR A 194 -3.50 9.46 -14.32
N LEU A 195 -3.77 10.21 -15.38
CA LEU A 195 -4.34 9.65 -16.62
C LEU A 195 -3.36 9.62 -17.79
N ALA A 196 -2.20 10.29 -17.70
CA ALA A 196 -1.32 10.52 -18.85
C ALA A 196 -0.88 9.24 -19.58
N ARG A 197 -0.71 8.13 -18.83
CA ARG A 197 -0.23 6.85 -19.37
C ARG A 197 -1.37 5.95 -19.86
N LEU A 198 -2.62 6.30 -19.62
CA LEU A 198 -3.78 5.47 -19.98
C LEU A 198 -4.19 5.65 -21.44
N PRO A 199 -4.85 4.64 -22.04
CA PRO A 199 -5.50 4.80 -23.34
C PRO A 199 -6.52 5.94 -23.34
N GLU A 200 -6.68 6.61 -24.48
CA GLU A 200 -7.54 7.79 -24.61
C GLU A 200 -8.97 7.54 -24.11
N GLU A 201 -9.54 6.37 -24.39
CA GLU A 201 -10.89 6.00 -23.93
C GLU A 201 -11.03 6.08 -22.40
N ARG A 202 -10.05 5.56 -21.65
CA ARG A 202 -10.03 5.63 -20.19
C ARG A 202 -9.81 7.05 -19.69
N GLN A 203 -8.91 7.80 -20.32
CA GLN A 203 -8.70 9.22 -20.01
C GLN A 203 -10.02 10.00 -20.14
N ARG A 204 -10.73 9.81 -21.26
CA ARG A 204 -12.01 10.48 -21.50
C ARG A 204 -13.07 10.08 -20.49
N ARG A 205 -13.19 8.79 -20.20
CA ARG A 205 -14.16 8.27 -19.23
C ARG A 205 -13.96 8.88 -17.84
N ALA A 206 -12.75 8.80 -17.29
CA ALA A 206 -12.47 9.35 -15.96
C ALA A 206 -12.74 10.87 -15.89
N LEU A 207 -12.38 11.63 -16.92
CA LEU A 207 -12.64 13.07 -16.97
C LEU A 207 -14.13 13.42 -17.10
N LEU A 208 -14.90 12.61 -17.83
CA LEU A 208 -16.35 12.78 -17.92
C LEU A 208 -17.03 12.48 -16.58
N GLU A 209 -16.61 11.44 -15.89
CA GLU A 209 -17.09 11.11 -14.54
C GLU A 209 -16.74 12.22 -13.55
N ALA A 210 -15.49 12.73 -13.58
CA ALA A 210 -15.07 13.84 -12.73
C ALA A 210 -15.90 15.10 -12.97
N ALA A 211 -16.16 15.47 -14.23
CA ALA A 211 -17.00 16.61 -14.57
C ALA A 211 -18.45 16.45 -14.07
N GLN A 212 -18.99 15.23 -14.05
CA GLN A 212 -20.33 14.96 -13.52
C GLN A 212 -20.37 15.00 -11.98
N ALA A 213 -19.25 14.72 -11.33
CA ALA A 213 -19.11 14.63 -9.89
C ALA A 213 -18.66 15.94 -9.22
N GLY A 214 -18.70 17.07 -9.94
CA GLY A 214 -18.35 18.41 -9.39
C GLY A 214 -16.92 18.87 -9.68
N GLY A 215 -16.17 18.12 -10.50
CA GLY A 215 -14.88 18.56 -11.06
C GLY A 215 -15.03 19.61 -12.18
N LEU A 216 -13.90 20.00 -12.77
CA LEU A 216 -13.85 20.93 -13.89
C LEU A 216 -14.59 20.37 -15.12
N PRO A 217 -15.17 21.24 -15.99
CA PRO A 217 -15.78 20.80 -17.23
C PRO A 217 -14.80 19.98 -18.09
N PHE A 218 -15.31 18.94 -18.77
CA PHE A 218 -14.51 18.03 -19.58
C PHE A 218 -13.53 18.75 -20.51
N GLU A 219 -13.97 19.78 -21.24
CA GLU A 219 -13.10 20.50 -22.19
C GLU A 219 -11.90 21.18 -21.51
N VAL A 220 -12.09 21.68 -20.28
CA VAL A 220 -11.03 22.32 -19.49
C VAL A 220 -10.05 21.27 -18.99
N ALA A 221 -10.56 20.19 -18.39
CA ALA A 221 -9.72 19.10 -17.90
C ALA A 221 -8.98 18.39 -19.05
N TRP A 222 -9.63 18.25 -20.21
CA TRP A 222 -9.02 17.69 -21.41
C TRP A 222 -7.87 18.58 -21.92
N ALA A 223 -8.05 19.90 -21.94
CA ALA A 223 -6.99 20.85 -22.28
C ALA A 223 -5.81 20.75 -21.30
N ASN A 224 -6.08 20.69 -19.99
CA ASN A 224 -5.07 20.50 -18.95
C ASN A 224 -4.24 19.22 -19.19
N LEU A 225 -4.90 18.11 -19.52
CA LEU A 225 -4.24 16.83 -19.81
C LEU A 225 -3.33 16.93 -21.04
N ARG A 226 -3.73 17.70 -22.06
CA ARG A 226 -2.97 17.89 -23.30
C ARG A 226 -1.91 18.99 -23.20
N GLY A 227 -1.84 19.72 -22.09
CA GLY A 227 -0.94 20.86 -21.92
C GLY A 227 -1.26 22.02 -22.86
N SER A 228 -2.56 22.23 -23.16
CA SER A 228 -3.09 23.22 -24.11
C SER A 228 -3.65 24.46 -23.42
#